data_AF-A0A1F5DGX8-F1
#
_entry.id   AF-A0A1F5DGX8-F1
#
_cell.length_a   1.000
_cell.length_b   1.000
_cell.length_c   1.000
_cell.angle_alpha   90.00
_cell.angle_beta   90.00
_cell.angle_gamma   90.00
#
_symmetry.space_group_name_H-M   'P 1'
#
loop_
_entity.id
_entity.type
_entity.pdbx_description
1 polymer ?
#
loop_
_entity_poly.entity_id
_entity_poly.type
_entity_poly.pdbx_seq_one_letter_code
_entity_poly.pdbx_strand_id
1 'polypeptide(L)'
;MVKSNIAKSVVIFLHGFIIWSLCGAVIGVGMSTTSLNNALIIHAIAAPIIAISISAIYFKKFNYTTALQTAVIFVATAILLDIFIVSILIMKSFEMFESFLGTWLIFILIFIATYLTGKYIRKNN
;
A
#
# COMPACT_ATOMS: atom_id res chain seq x y z
N MET A 1 -5.33 -10.57 28.24
CA MET A 1 -5.11 -11.51 27.11
C MET A 1 -3.81 -11.14 26.42
N VAL A 2 -2.81 -12.02 26.47
CA VAL A 2 -1.59 -11.85 25.66
C VAL A 2 -2.01 -11.99 24.19
N LYS A 3 -2.11 -10.87 23.44
CA LYS A 3 -2.27 -10.95 21.99
C LYS A 3 -1.04 -11.68 21.45
N SER A 4 -1.23 -12.88 20.91
CA SER A 4 -0.15 -13.67 20.33
C SER A 4 0.59 -12.86 19.26
N ASN A 5 1.89 -13.11 19.10
CA ASN A 5 2.68 -12.45 18.06
C ASN A 5 2.08 -12.66 16.66
N ILE A 6 1.41 -13.79 16.44
CA ILE A 6 0.64 -14.09 15.23
C ILE A 6 -0.46 -13.05 15.00
N ALA A 7 -1.27 -12.73 16.02
CA ALA A 7 -2.35 -11.75 15.89
C ALA A 7 -1.81 -10.35 15.52
N LYS A 8 -0.65 -9.97 16.04
CA LYS A 8 -0.01 -8.69 15.66
C LYS A 8 0.43 -8.70 14.21
N SER A 9 1.11 -9.76 13.75
CA SER A 9 1.53 -9.92 12.37
C SER A 9 0.33 -9.88 11.41
N VAL A 10 -0.75 -10.60 11.72
CA VAL A 10 -1.99 -10.59 10.93
C VAL A 10 -2.53 -9.17 10.78
N VAL A 11 -2.59 -8.40 11.87
CA VAL A 11 -3.05 -7.00 11.81
C VAL A 11 -2.18 -6.17 10.88
N ILE A 12 -0.85 -6.31 10.93
CA ILE A 12 0.06 -5.53 10.08
C ILE A 12 -0.18 -5.87 8.59
N PHE A 13 -0.19 -7.17 8.24
CA PHE A 13 -0.40 -7.61 6.87
C PHE A 13 -1.80 -7.24 6.34
N LEU A 14 -2.84 -7.28 7.18
CA LEU A 14 -4.18 -6.85 6.78
C LEU A 14 -4.22 -5.36 6.37
N HIS A 15 -3.48 -4.48 7.06
CA HIS A 15 -3.43 -3.08 6.65
C HIS A 15 -2.69 -2.90 5.31
N GLY A 16 -1.59 -3.62 5.10
CA GLY A 16 -0.90 -3.64 3.81
C GLY A 16 -1.80 -4.16 2.68
N PHE A 17 -2.54 -5.24 2.93
CA PHE A 17 -3.52 -5.81 2.00
C PHE A 17 -4.65 -4.83 1.67
N ILE A 18 -5.18 -4.10 2.66
CA ILE A 18 -6.23 -3.09 2.44
C ILE A 18 -5.71 -1.95 1.56
N ILE A 19 -4.49 -1.46 1.81
CA ILE A 19 -3.86 -0.43 0.95
C ILE A 19 -3.76 -0.94 -0.49
N TRP A 20 -3.21 -2.13 -0.68
CA TRP A 20 -3.10 -2.76 -2.00
C TRP A 20 -4.47 -2.92 -2.70
N SER A 21 -5.47 -3.42 -1.97
CA SER A 21 -6.81 -3.66 -2.52
C SER A 21 -7.48 -2.36 -2.98
N LEU A 22 -7.38 -1.29 -2.18
CA LEU A 22 -7.92 0.02 -2.53
C LEU A 22 -7.16 0.63 -3.71
N CYS A 23 -5.84 0.47 -3.76
CA CYS A 23 -5.01 0.83 -4.89
C CYS A 23 -5.46 0.14 -6.19
N GLY A 24 -5.66 -1.18 -6.15
CA GLY A 24 -6.17 -1.97 -7.26
C GLY A 24 -7.58 -1.54 -7.69
N ALA A 25 -8.45 -1.20 -6.73
CA ALA A 25 -9.78 -0.67 -7.03
C ALA A 25 -9.72 0.67 -7.77
N VAL A 26 -8.80 1.58 -7.40
CA VAL A 26 -8.62 2.86 -8.10
C VAL A 26 -8.20 2.64 -9.56
N ILE A 27 -7.24 1.76 -9.83
CA ILE A 27 -6.84 1.44 -11.21
C ILE A 27 -7.95 0.74 -11.97
N GLY A 28 -8.61 -0.27 -11.39
CA GLY A 28 -9.69 -1.00 -12.03
C GLY A 28 -10.85 -0.09 -12.43
N VAL A 29 -11.30 0.78 -11.52
CA VAL A 29 -12.35 1.77 -11.81
C VAL A 29 -11.85 2.83 -12.80
N GLY A 30 -10.63 3.34 -12.62
CA GLY A 30 -10.04 4.35 -13.48
C GLY A 30 -9.93 3.87 -14.94
N MET A 31 -9.46 2.66 -15.17
CA MET A 31 -9.38 2.06 -16.51
C MET A 31 -10.75 1.83 -17.15
N SER A 32 -11.81 1.66 -16.35
CA SER A 32 -13.18 1.51 -16.85
C SER A 32 -13.88 2.83 -17.17
N THR A 33 -13.40 3.95 -16.61
CA THR A 33 -14.08 5.26 -16.69
C THR A 33 -13.24 6.33 -17.41
N THR A 34 -11.95 6.11 -17.61
CA THR A 34 -11.04 7.06 -18.28
C THR A 34 -9.90 6.36 -19.02
N SER A 35 -8.99 7.12 -19.61
CA SER A 35 -7.81 6.60 -20.31
C SER A 35 -6.78 6.02 -19.32
N LEU A 36 -5.92 5.10 -19.78
CA LEU A 36 -4.86 4.52 -18.94
C LEU A 36 -3.99 5.59 -18.28
N ASN A 37 -3.52 6.59 -19.04
CA ASN A 37 -2.69 7.67 -18.49
C ASN A 37 -3.41 8.45 -17.38
N ASN A 38 -4.70 8.76 -17.56
CA ASN A 38 -5.48 9.44 -16.54
C ASN A 38 -5.70 8.55 -15.31
N ALA A 39 -6.00 7.26 -15.52
CA ALA A 39 -6.15 6.30 -14.43
C ALA A 39 -4.86 6.20 -13.60
N LEU A 40 -3.70 6.16 -14.26
CA LEU A 40 -2.39 6.14 -13.59
C LEU A 40 -2.11 7.43 -12.81
N ILE A 41 -2.46 8.61 -13.36
CA ILE A 41 -2.33 9.89 -12.63
C ILE A 41 -3.23 9.92 -11.41
N ILE A 42 -4.51 9.55 -11.57
CA ILE A 42 -5.47 9.45 -10.46
C ILE A 42 -4.94 8.50 -9.39
N HIS A 43 -4.40 7.36 -9.81
CA HIS A 43 -3.83 6.37 -8.91
C HIS A 43 -2.60 6.90 -8.15
N ALA A 44 -1.70 7.60 -8.81
CA ALA A 44 -0.54 8.24 -8.18
C ALA A 44 -0.94 9.26 -7.11
N ILE A 45 -2.08 9.95 -7.29
CA ILE A 45 -2.62 10.87 -6.28
C ILE A 45 -3.34 10.11 -5.15
N ALA A 46 -4.11 9.08 -5.49
CA ALA A 46 -4.90 8.31 -4.52
C ALA A 46 -4.03 7.45 -3.59
N ALA A 47 -2.97 6.83 -4.11
CA ALA A 47 -2.10 5.93 -3.36
C ALA A 47 -1.53 6.55 -2.06
N PRO A 48 -0.93 7.76 -2.05
CA PRO A 48 -0.46 8.38 -0.82
C PRO A 48 -1.60 8.74 0.15
N ILE A 49 -2.77 9.17 -0.35
CA ILE A 49 -3.94 9.48 0.50
C ILE A 49 -4.41 8.21 1.22
N ILE A 50 -4.58 7.11 0.48
CA ILE A 50 -4.94 5.79 1.03
C ILE A 50 -3.90 5.35 2.06
N ALA A 51 -2.61 5.42 1.72
CA ALA A 51 -1.53 5.02 2.60
C ALA A 51 -1.50 5.85 3.89
N ILE A 52 -1.69 7.18 3.83
CA ILE A 52 -1.79 8.05 5.01
C ILE A 52 -2.98 7.64 5.88
N SER A 53 -4.17 7.49 5.30
CA SER A 53 -5.39 7.16 6.06
C SER A 53 -5.25 5.81 6.80
N ILE A 54 -4.82 4.77 6.09
CA ILE A 54 -4.71 3.42 6.66
C ILE A 54 -3.54 3.35 7.66
N SER A 55 -2.38 3.95 7.35
CA SER A 55 -1.26 3.97 8.27
C SER A 55 -1.55 4.81 9.53
N ALA A 56 -2.32 5.89 9.42
CA ALA A 56 -2.75 6.67 10.58
C ALA A 56 -3.61 5.84 11.54
N ILE A 57 -4.55 5.04 11.01
CA ILE A 57 -5.34 4.11 11.81
C ILE A 57 -4.41 3.09 12.49
N TYR A 58 -3.47 2.53 11.74
CA TYR A 58 -2.50 1.58 12.27
C TYR A 58 -1.68 2.15 13.43
N PHE A 59 -1.07 3.32 13.26
CA PHE A 59 -0.20 3.94 14.27
C PHE A 59 -0.97 4.51 15.47
N LYS A 60 -2.22 4.94 15.31
CA LYS A 60 -3.04 5.41 16.43
C LYS A 60 -3.56 4.26 17.29
N LYS A 61 -3.94 3.12 16.67
CA LYS A 61 -4.64 2.04 17.38
C LYS A 61 -3.75 0.86 17.77
N PHE A 62 -2.75 0.53 16.96
CA PHE A 62 -1.98 -0.70 17.11
C PHE A 62 -0.50 -0.43 17.38
N ASN A 63 0.16 0.36 16.51
CA ASN A 63 1.54 0.82 16.69
C ASN A 63 2.55 -0.28 17.06
N TYR A 64 2.45 -1.47 16.44
CA TYR A 64 3.28 -2.63 16.81
C TYR A 64 4.72 -2.59 16.25
N THR A 65 4.99 -1.72 15.28
CA THR A 65 6.26 -1.63 14.54
C THR A 65 6.72 -0.18 14.43
N THR A 66 8.01 0.02 14.18
CA THR A 66 8.55 1.36 13.86
C THR A 66 8.00 1.87 12.53
N ALA A 67 8.05 3.18 12.30
CA ALA A 67 7.60 3.81 11.06
C ALA A 67 8.27 3.20 9.81
N LEU A 68 9.58 2.96 9.89
CA LEU A 68 10.34 2.35 8.80
C LEU A 68 9.89 0.91 8.54
N GLN A 69 9.78 0.08 9.59
CA GLN A 69 9.31 -1.30 9.45
C GLN A 69 7.92 -1.38 8.83
N THR A 70 6.97 -0.54 9.27
CA THR A 70 5.62 -0.52 8.69
C THR A 70 5.65 -0.16 7.21
N ALA A 71 6.41 0.89 6.83
CA ALA A 71 6.52 1.31 5.43
C ALA A 71 7.09 0.20 4.55
N VAL A 72 8.15 -0.47 5.01
CA VAL A 72 8.74 -1.62 4.31
C VAL A 72 7.73 -2.77 4.20
N ILE A 73 7.05 -3.15 5.29
CA ILE A 73 6.11 -4.27 5.27
C ILE A 73 4.92 -3.98 4.36
N PHE A 74 4.37 -2.77 4.38
CA PHE A 74 3.22 -2.42 3.54
C PHE A 74 3.58 -2.45 2.04
N VAL A 75 4.73 -1.86 1.67
CA VAL A 75 5.20 -1.90 0.29
C VAL A 75 5.56 -3.32 -0.15
N ALA A 76 6.26 -4.09 0.70
CA ALA A 76 6.56 -5.49 0.41
C ALA A 76 5.29 -6.32 0.22
N THR A 77 4.25 -6.05 1.03
CA THR A 77 2.93 -6.71 0.88
C THR A 77 2.32 -6.36 -0.48
N ALA A 78 2.31 -5.09 -0.88
CA ALA A 78 1.80 -4.68 -2.18
C ALA A 78 2.59 -5.32 -3.35
N ILE A 79 3.93 -5.29 -3.30
CA ILE A 79 4.79 -5.92 -4.32
C ILE A 79 4.50 -7.42 -4.43
N LEU A 80 4.42 -8.14 -3.30
CA LEU A 80 4.13 -9.58 -3.31
C LEU A 80 2.75 -9.86 -3.91
N LEU A 81 1.73 -9.08 -3.55
CA LEU A 81 0.39 -9.25 -4.09
C LEU A 81 0.33 -8.89 -5.59
N ASP A 82 1.05 -7.86 -6.04
CA ASP A 82 1.14 -7.53 -7.46
C ASP A 82 1.84 -8.63 -8.25
N ILE A 83 2.94 -9.19 -7.74
CA ILE A 83 3.63 -10.33 -8.37
C ILE A 83 2.70 -11.55 -8.47
N PHE A 84 2.16 -12.00 -7.34
CA PHE A 84 1.45 -13.28 -7.28
C PHE A 84 0.03 -13.17 -7.81
N ILE A 85 -0.71 -12.12 -7.47
CA ILE A 85 -2.11 -11.98 -7.85
C ILE A 85 -2.22 -11.30 -9.20
N VAL A 86 -1.62 -10.13 -9.37
CA VAL A 86 -1.82 -9.34 -10.60
C VAL A 86 -1.02 -9.93 -11.76
N SER A 87 0.29 -10.08 -11.64
CA SER A 87 1.15 -10.53 -12.73
C SER A 87 0.98 -12.01 -13.07
N ILE A 88 1.00 -12.90 -12.08
CA ILE A 88 0.93 -14.34 -12.35
C ILE A 88 -0.51 -14.80 -12.65
N LEU A 89 -1.48 -14.44 -11.80
CA LEU A 89 -2.84 -15.00 -11.91
C LEU A 89 -3.74 -14.22 -12.87
N ILE A 90 -3.68 -12.89 -12.87
CA ILE A 90 -4.60 -12.05 -13.65
C ILE A 90 -4.04 -11.71 -15.04
N MET A 91 -2.93 -10.99 -15.11
CA MET A 91 -2.35 -10.48 -16.36
C MET A 91 -1.51 -11.52 -17.10
N LYS A 92 -1.00 -12.54 -16.39
CA LYS A 92 -0.06 -13.54 -16.91
C LYS A 92 1.19 -12.91 -17.58
N SER A 93 1.61 -11.75 -17.08
CA SER A 93 2.74 -10.95 -17.59
C SER A 93 3.33 -10.09 -16.47
N PHE A 94 4.63 -9.80 -16.57
CA PHE A 94 5.37 -8.91 -15.66
C PHE A 94 5.56 -7.48 -16.22
N GLU A 95 4.96 -7.16 -17.37
CA GLU A 95 5.09 -5.84 -18.04
C GLU A 95 4.75 -4.66 -17.13
N MET A 96 3.84 -4.83 -16.16
CA MET A 96 3.50 -3.75 -15.22
C MET A 96 4.73 -3.25 -14.45
N PHE A 97 5.71 -4.12 -14.16
CA PHE A 97 6.94 -3.77 -13.45
C PHE A 97 7.95 -3.03 -14.32
N GLU A 98 7.74 -2.93 -15.62
CA GLU A 98 8.54 -2.09 -16.52
C GLU A 98 8.10 -0.61 -16.45
N SER A 99 6.87 -0.35 -16.00
CA SER A 99 6.32 1.00 -15.89
C SER A 99 6.78 1.69 -14.60
N PHE A 100 7.62 2.72 -14.75
CA PHE A 100 8.00 3.57 -13.63
C PHE A 100 6.78 4.27 -13.01
N LEU A 101 5.94 4.88 -13.83
CA LEU A 101 4.80 5.67 -13.37
C LEU A 101 3.68 4.78 -12.77
N GLY A 102 3.45 3.62 -13.37
CA GLY A 102 2.37 2.72 -12.96
C GLY A 102 2.66 1.87 -11.73
N THR A 103 3.94 1.66 -11.40
CA THR A 103 4.33 0.67 -10.38
C THR A 103 5.35 1.24 -9.40
N TRP A 104 6.53 1.61 -9.87
CA TRP A 104 7.63 2.05 -8.99
C TRP A 104 7.33 3.35 -8.26
N LEU A 105 6.79 4.34 -8.96
CA LEU A 105 6.38 5.60 -8.37
C LEU A 105 5.35 5.38 -7.25
N ILE A 106 4.38 4.50 -7.48
CA ILE A 106 3.33 4.17 -6.52
C ILE A 106 3.93 3.55 -5.25
N PHE A 107 4.85 2.59 -5.39
CA PHE A 107 5.53 1.99 -4.24
C PHE A 107 6.33 3.02 -3.43
N ILE A 108 7.03 3.93 -4.10
CA ILE A 108 7.77 5.02 -3.44
C ILE A 108 6.79 5.94 -2.69
N LEU A 109 5.67 6.31 -3.31
CA LEU A 109 4.67 7.16 -2.69
C LEU A 109 4.03 6.51 -1.46
N ILE A 110 3.66 5.23 -1.54
CA ILE A 110 3.15 4.46 -0.40
C ILE A 110 4.19 4.40 0.73
N PHE A 111 5.46 4.15 0.38
CA PHE A 111 6.56 4.11 1.34
C PHE A 111 6.68 5.43 2.09
N ILE A 112 6.84 6.54 1.36
CA ILE A 112 7.05 7.88 1.93
C ILE A 112 5.84 8.29 2.77
N ALA A 113 4.64 8.13 2.23
CA ALA A 113 3.38 8.43 2.92
C ALA A 113 3.27 7.68 4.25
N THR A 114 3.52 6.37 4.25
CA THR A 114 3.46 5.54 5.46
C THR A 114 4.55 5.92 6.46
N TYR A 115 5.78 6.12 5.98
CA TYR A 115 6.92 6.48 6.82
C TYR A 115 6.72 7.83 7.52
N LEU A 116 6.32 8.86 6.78
CA LEU A 116 6.07 10.20 7.32
C LEU A 116 4.89 10.20 8.29
N THR A 117 3.81 9.50 7.96
CA THR A 117 2.66 9.34 8.86
C THR A 117 3.08 8.71 10.18
N GLY A 118 3.87 7.64 10.12
CA GLY A 118 4.41 6.97 11.31
C GLY A 118 5.33 7.86 12.12
N LYS A 119 6.23 8.62 11.48
CA LYS A 119 7.10 9.58 12.17
C LYS A 119 6.30 10.69 12.86
N TYR A 120 5.29 11.23 12.20
CA TYR A 120 4.48 12.32 12.72
C TYR A 120 3.62 11.88 13.91
N ILE A 121 2.87 10.79 13.76
CA ILE A 121 1.95 10.32 14.82
C ILE A 121 2.72 9.79 16.03
N ARG A 122 3.81 9.05 15.83
CA ARG A 122 4.61 8.50 16.95
C ARG A 122 5.43 9.55 17.70
N LYS A 123 5.65 10.74 17.12
CA LYS A 123 6.29 11.87 17.81
C LYS A 123 5.29 12.60 18.73
N ASN A 124 4.01 12.60 18.35
CA ASN A 124 2.96 13.36 19.04
C ASN A 124 2.17 12.54 20.07
N ASN A 125 2.55 11.27 20.27
CA ASN A 125 2.03 10.37 21.31
C ASN A 125 3.15 10.04 22.29
#